data_AF-A0A261G1N3-F1
#
_entry.id   AF-A0A261G1N3-F1
#
_cell.length_a   1.000
_cell.length_b   1.000
_cell.length_c   1.000
_cell.angle_alpha   90.00
_cell.angle_beta   90.00
_cell.angle_gamma   90.00
#
_symmetry.space_group_name_H-M   'P 1'
#
loop_
_entity.id
_entity.type
_entity.pdbx_description
1 polymer ?
#
loop_
_entity_poly.entity_id
_entity_poly.type
_entity_poly.pdbx_seq_one_letter_code
_entity_poly.pdbx_strand_id
1 'polypeptide(L)'
;MEGHNNHQTPYVSNETGSEKPCTRPDETADTHAGAVSGSGADLMPQALTRGSRIGILRSLPRAQRWEYFKDQLLKRCLAILAALCIVVFLLIHILTPSPAPKLYVAIIDNALSSSQSDELQRISAAALHLSPSRKGGVMVSSRFDLRQDGLSALQTMLSNHEIDIVIADRSSFSQLSGYGYFAPLSSKLRTNSQSADLSKDYVNFHGFDSSEHKDAFYDSSGKGVQRPYGLNISNLAQWKEIAPQQHKQDILGIAQNTRNSASVQSFVDFLCSP
;
A
#
# COMPACT_ATOMS: atom_id res chain seq x y z
N MET A 1 4.98 -43.63 -43.94
CA MET A 1 3.54 -43.77 -43.63
C MET A 1 3.29 -42.81 -42.48
N GLU A 2 3.10 -41.54 -42.82
CA GLU A 2 1.79 -40.84 -42.85
C GLU A 2 1.42 -40.34 -41.44
N GLY A 3 1.10 -39.07 -41.19
CA GLY A 3 0.82 -37.96 -42.09
C GLY A 3 0.71 -36.63 -41.33
N HIS A 4 0.75 -35.55 -42.12
CA HIS A 4 0.64 -34.13 -41.79
C HIS A 4 -0.69 -33.69 -41.14
N ASN A 5 -0.63 -32.61 -40.34
CA ASN A 5 -1.48 -31.39 -40.36
C ASN A 5 -1.20 -30.63 -39.04
N ASN A 6 -0.60 -29.44 -38.95
CA ASN A 6 -0.71 -28.16 -39.68
C ASN A 6 -2.15 -27.64 -39.81
N HIS A 7 -2.58 -26.79 -38.87
CA HIS A 7 -3.53 -25.70 -39.17
C HIS A 7 -3.31 -24.50 -38.26
N GLN A 8 -3.24 -23.37 -38.94
CA GLN A 8 -2.90 -22.03 -38.50
C GLN A 8 -4.09 -21.13 -38.80
N THR A 9 -4.32 -20.14 -37.92
CA THR A 9 -5.05 -18.85 -38.14
C THR A 9 -6.60 -18.88 -38.25
N PRO A 10 -7.33 -17.77 -37.94
CA PRO A 10 -6.89 -16.39 -38.17
C PRO A 10 -7.16 -15.29 -37.13
N TYR A 11 -6.23 -14.34 -37.20
CA TYR A 11 -6.36 -12.92 -36.88
C TYR A 11 -7.53 -12.32 -37.67
N VAL A 12 -8.44 -11.61 -37.00
CA VAL A 12 -9.48 -10.80 -37.66
C VAL A 12 -9.06 -9.34 -37.56
N SER A 13 -8.67 -8.79 -38.70
CA SER A 13 -8.56 -7.36 -38.97
C SER A 13 -9.91 -6.85 -39.47
N ASN A 14 -10.42 -5.76 -38.91
CA ASN A 14 -11.50 -4.98 -39.52
C ASN A 14 -11.04 -3.53 -39.69
N GLU A 15 -10.55 -3.22 -40.89
CA GLU A 15 -10.56 -1.87 -41.46
C GLU A 15 -11.55 -1.86 -42.64
N THR A 16 -12.54 -0.97 -42.58
CA THR A 16 -13.31 -0.40 -43.71
C THR A 16 -14.12 0.74 -43.08
N GLY A 17 -14.02 2.03 -43.42
CA GLY A 17 -13.62 2.68 -44.66
C GLY A 17 -14.86 2.92 -45.54
N SER A 18 -15.49 4.10 -45.44
CA SER A 18 -16.28 4.83 -46.46
C SER A 18 -17.15 5.90 -45.77
N GLU A 19 -16.75 7.18 -45.69
CA GLU A 19 -16.99 8.28 -46.65
C GLU A 19 -18.46 8.68 -46.92
N LYS A 20 -18.80 9.87 -46.35
CA LYS A 20 -19.58 11.03 -46.90
C LYS A 20 -21.06 10.88 -47.32
N PRO A 21 -21.85 11.97 -47.54
CA PRO A 21 -21.57 13.43 -47.46
C PRO A 21 -22.62 14.30 -46.73
N CYS A 22 -22.29 15.59 -46.66
CA CYS A 22 -23.10 16.75 -46.31
C CYS A 22 -24.47 16.88 -47.02
N THR A 23 -25.44 17.47 -46.33
CA THR A 23 -26.46 18.34 -46.94
C THR A 23 -26.86 19.46 -45.99
N ARG A 24 -26.60 20.69 -46.44
CA ARG A 24 -27.15 21.98 -46.01
C ARG A 24 -28.13 22.41 -47.12
N PRO A 25 -29.25 23.05 -46.82
CA PRO A 25 -29.97 23.84 -47.82
C PRO A 25 -29.57 25.33 -47.75
N ASP A 26 -29.34 25.89 -48.92
CA ASP A 26 -29.58 27.30 -49.33
C ASP A 26 -30.95 27.80 -48.83
N GLU A 27 -31.34 29.07 -48.78
CA GLU A 27 -31.16 30.27 -49.62
C GLU A 27 -31.84 31.37 -48.77
N THR A 28 -31.40 32.63 -48.64
CA THR A 28 -31.55 33.67 -49.65
C THR A 28 -30.67 34.87 -49.31
N ALA A 29 -30.10 35.46 -50.35
CA ALA A 29 -29.57 36.80 -50.36
C ALA A 29 -30.72 37.82 -50.34
N ASP A 30 -30.53 38.97 -49.72
CA ASP A 30 -30.85 40.22 -50.39
C ASP A 30 -30.08 41.42 -49.82
N THR A 31 -29.67 42.23 -50.78
CA THR A 31 -28.81 43.41 -50.70
C THR A 31 -29.67 44.63 -50.38
N HIS A 32 -29.26 45.50 -49.46
CA HIS A 32 -29.49 46.94 -49.61
C HIS A 32 -28.46 47.75 -48.81
N ALA A 33 -27.54 48.36 -49.56
CA ALA A 33 -26.79 49.53 -49.14
C ALA A 33 -27.69 50.77 -49.23
N GLY A 34 -27.67 51.60 -48.20
CA GLY A 34 -28.29 52.92 -48.18
C GLY A 34 -27.52 53.80 -47.21
N ALA A 35 -26.69 54.68 -47.75
CA ALA A 35 -26.01 55.74 -47.01
C ALA A 35 -26.80 57.05 -47.11
N VAL A 36 -26.53 57.94 -46.14
CA VAL A 36 -26.57 59.42 -46.17
C VAL A 36 -27.59 60.12 -45.24
N SER A 37 -26.97 60.77 -44.24
CA SER A 37 -27.18 62.08 -43.61
C SER A 37 -28.50 62.54 -42.99
N GLY A 38 -28.34 63.01 -41.74
CA GLY A 38 -29.16 64.00 -41.06
C GLY A 38 -28.82 64.03 -39.56
N SER A 39 -27.64 64.54 -39.16
CA SER A 39 -27.46 65.86 -38.53
C SER A 39 -28.39 66.15 -37.35
N GLY A 40 -27.84 66.08 -36.12
CA GLY A 40 -28.46 66.58 -34.90
C GLY A 40 -27.58 66.25 -33.70
N ALA A 41 -27.06 67.29 -33.06
CA ALA A 41 -26.11 67.27 -31.96
C ALA A 41 -26.46 66.29 -30.83
N ASP A 42 -25.44 65.66 -30.22
CA ASP A 42 -25.13 65.93 -28.81
C ASP A 42 -23.83 65.22 -28.35
N LEU A 43 -22.85 66.07 -28.06
CA LEU A 43 -21.84 66.00 -26.99
C LEU A 43 -21.49 64.61 -26.41
N MET A 44 -20.26 64.17 -26.69
CA MET A 44 -19.47 63.36 -25.75
C MET A 44 -19.21 64.17 -24.47
N PRO A 45 -19.11 63.52 -23.29
CA PRO A 45 -17.79 63.04 -22.91
C PRO A 45 -17.80 61.63 -22.32
N GLN A 46 -16.82 60.84 -22.74
CA GLN A 46 -16.30 59.76 -21.91
C GLN A 46 -15.83 60.35 -20.59
N ALA A 47 -16.50 59.96 -19.50
CA ALA A 47 -16.05 60.21 -18.14
C ALA A 47 -16.06 58.89 -17.36
N LEU A 48 -14.85 58.47 -17.00
CA LEU A 48 -14.52 57.50 -15.96
C LEU A 48 -15.57 57.42 -14.85
N THR A 49 -16.20 56.27 -14.67
CA THR A 49 -16.56 55.82 -13.32
C THR A 49 -16.27 54.34 -13.17
N ARG A 50 -15.11 54.09 -12.56
CA ARG A 50 -14.75 52.87 -11.85
C ARG A 50 -15.71 52.73 -10.66
N GLY A 51 -16.98 52.44 -10.95
CA GLY A 51 -18.04 52.26 -9.96
C GLY A 51 -17.84 50.95 -9.22
N SER A 52 -17.56 51.05 -7.93
CA SER A 52 -17.47 49.91 -7.02
C SER A 52 -18.72 49.02 -7.17
N ARG A 53 -18.52 47.74 -7.52
CA ARG A 53 -19.57 46.71 -7.65
C ARG A 53 -20.40 46.52 -6.36
N ILE A 54 -19.94 47.11 -5.26
CA ILE A 54 -20.60 47.18 -3.95
C ILE A 54 -21.76 48.18 -3.95
N GLY A 55 -21.74 49.19 -4.83
CA GLY A 55 -22.83 50.17 -4.98
C GLY A 55 -24.10 49.56 -5.57
N ILE A 56 -23.95 48.60 -6.50
CA ILE A 56 -25.07 47.91 -7.15
C ILE A 56 -25.74 46.91 -6.19
N LEU A 57 -24.99 46.33 -5.25
CA LEU A 57 -25.55 45.44 -4.22
C LEU A 57 -26.48 46.16 -3.26
N ARG A 58 -26.40 47.50 -3.12
CA ARG A 58 -27.26 48.29 -2.22
C ARG A 58 -28.60 48.72 -2.82
N SER A 59 -28.81 48.63 -4.15
CA SER A 59 -30.01 49.12 -4.84
C SER A 59 -31.06 48.06 -5.26
N LEU A 60 -30.99 46.81 -4.79
CA LEU A 60 -31.96 45.74 -5.11
C LEU A 60 -33.02 45.48 -4.00
N PRO A 61 -34.25 45.08 -4.33
CA PRO A 61 -35.29 44.81 -3.33
C PRO A 61 -34.98 43.58 -2.47
N ARG A 62 -35.33 43.63 -1.18
CA ARG A 62 -34.99 42.66 -0.12
C ARG A 62 -35.43 41.21 -0.41
N ALA A 63 -36.42 40.98 -1.27
CA ALA A 63 -37.02 39.67 -1.52
C ALA A 63 -36.23 38.81 -2.54
N GLN A 64 -35.66 39.39 -3.59
CA GLN A 64 -34.93 38.64 -4.64
C GLN A 64 -33.44 38.40 -4.30
N ARG A 65 -32.87 39.19 -3.38
CA ARG A 65 -31.50 38.99 -2.87
C ARG A 65 -31.34 37.64 -2.15
N TRP A 66 -32.42 37.16 -1.51
CA TRP A 66 -32.40 35.91 -0.75
C TRP A 66 -32.32 34.68 -1.66
N GLU A 67 -32.99 34.73 -2.80
CA GLU A 67 -33.00 33.64 -3.78
C GLU A 67 -31.65 33.52 -4.48
N TYR A 68 -31.04 34.63 -4.91
CA TYR A 68 -29.67 34.65 -5.45
C TYR A 68 -28.60 34.30 -4.41
N PHE A 69 -28.77 34.70 -3.15
CA PHE A 69 -27.85 34.35 -2.05
C PHE A 69 -27.89 32.85 -1.74
N LYS A 70 -29.09 32.25 -1.72
CA LYS A 70 -29.23 30.80 -1.60
C LYS A 70 -28.66 30.06 -2.81
N ASP A 71 -28.93 30.51 -4.02
CA ASP A 71 -28.66 29.67 -5.18
C ASP A 71 -27.20 29.73 -5.64
N GLN A 72 -26.50 30.85 -5.41
CA GLN A 72 -25.13 31.03 -5.88
C GLN A 72 -24.10 31.22 -4.76
N LEU A 73 -24.45 31.87 -3.64
CA LEU A 73 -23.53 32.03 -2.50
C LEU A 73 -23.53 30.78 -1.60
N LEU A 74 -24.67 30.15 -1.34
CA LEU A 74 -24.70 28.92 -0.53
C LEU A 74 -23.95 27.76 -1.20
N LYS A 75 -24.19 27.53 -2.51
CA LYS A 75 -23.52 26.45 -3.26
C LYS A 75 -22.01 26.68 -3.37
N ARG A 76 -21.57 27.93 -3.61
CA ARG A 76 -20.14 28.28 -3.67
C ARG A 76 -19.49 28.24 -2.28
N CYS A 77 -20.15 28.74 -1.23
CA CYS A 77 -19.65 28.63 0.14
C CYS A 77 -19.55 27.18 0.60
N LEU A 78 -20.56 26.34 0.28
CA LEU A 78 -20.53 24.92 0.59
C LEU A 78 -19.43 24.19 -0.19
N ALA A 79 -19.21 24.53 -1.46
CA ALA A 79 -18.12 23.97 -2.26
C ALA A 79 -16.74 24.37 -1.70
N ILE A 80 -16.56 25.62 -1.30
CA ILE A 80 -15.31 26.09 -0.65
C ILE A 80 -15.12 25.39 0.69
N LEU A 81 -16.19 25.25 1.48
CA LEU A 81 -16.14 24.55 2.76
C LEU A 81 -15.80 23.06 2.57
N ALA A 82 -16.43 22.39 1.61
CA ALA A 82 -16.14 21.00 1.26
C ALA A 82 -14.69 20.84 0.79
N ALA A 83 -14.20 21.73 -0.08
CA ALA A 83 -12.81 21.74 -0.51
C ALA A 83 -11.87 21.95 0.68
N LEU A 84 -12.18 22.87 1.60
CA LEU A 84 -11.40 23.08 2.82
C LEU A 84 -11.40 21.83 3.71
N CYS A 85 -12.55 21.19 3.90
CA CYS A 85 -12.67 19.94 4.65
C CYS A 85 -11.82 18.82 4.02
N ILE A 86 -11.81 18.70 2.70
CA ILE A 86 -10.97 17.72 1.98
C ILE A 86 -9.49 18.05 2.19
N VAL A 87 -9.08 19.31 2.05
CA VAL A 87 -7.69 19.72 2.26
C VAL A 87 -7.24 19.44 3.69
N VAL A 88 -8.06 19.78 4.69
CA VAL A 88 -7.79 19.49 6.11
C VAL A 88 -7.73 17.99 6.35
N PHE A 89 -8.66 17.22 5.78
CA PHE A 89 -8.66 15.76 5.89
C PHE A 89 -7.38 15.15 5.31
N LEU A 90 -6.96 15.57 4.11
CA LEU A 90 -5.72 15.14 3.48
C LEU A 90 -4.51 15.56 4.32
N LEU A 91 -4.49 16.78 4.87
CA LEU A 91 -3.44 17.22 5.79
C LEU A 91 -3.35 16.31 7.01
N ILE A 92 -4.48 16.02 7.67
CA ILE A 92 -4.52 15.11 8.82
C ILE A 92 -4.05 13.72 8.42
N HIS A 93 -4.44 13.22 7.25
CA HIS A 93 -4.03 11.89 6.80
C HIS A 93 -2.53 11.80 6.48
N ILE A 94 -1.95 12.86 5.92
CA ILE A 94 -0.51 12.96 5.62
C ILE A 94 0.30 13.18 6.91
N LEU A 95 -0.18 14.04 7.81
CA LEU A 95 0.51 14.41 9.06
C LEU A 95 0.34 13.36 10.16
N THR A 96 -0.73 12.57 10.11
CA THR A 96 -1.04 11.51 11.09
C THR A 96 -1.11 10.17 10.35
N PRO A 97 0.04 9.62 9.90
CA PRO A 97 0.07 8.27 9.39
C PRO A 97 -0.47 7.31 10.45
N SER A 98 -1.28 6.34 10.03
CA SER A 98 -1.86 5.35 10.96
C SER A 98 -0.72 4.69 11.75
N PRO A 99 -0.81 4.60 13.08
CA PRO A 99 0.27 4.06 13.88
C PRO A 99 0.52 2.61 13.45
N ALA A 100 1.75 2.35 13.02
CA ALA A 100 2.21 1.02 12.67
C ALA A 100 2.12 0.09 13.90
N PRO A 101 1.99 -1.23 13.69
CA PRO A 101 2.09 -2.16 14.79
C PRO A 101 3.49 -2.08 15.40
N LYS A 102 3.58 -2.28 16.72
CA LYS A 102 4.87 -2.38 17.42
C LYS A 102 5.55 -3.71 17.16
N LEU A 103 4.80 -4.72 16.71
CA LEU A 103 5.33 -5.99 16.29
C LEU A 103 4.44 -6.55 15.17
N TYR A 104 5.03 -6.85 14.03
CA TYR A 104 4.35 -7.59 12.97
C TYR A 104 5.05 -8.93 12.71
N VAL A 105 4.27 -10.01 12.81
CA VAL A 105 4.70 -11.38 12.52
C VAL A 105 3.99 -11.87 11.26
N ALA A 106 4.77 -12.18 10.23
CA ALA A 106 4.27 -12.80 9.01
C ALA A 106 4.41 -14.33 9.09
N ILE A 107 3.30 -15.04 8.95
CA ILE A 107 3.26 -16.49 8.84
C ILE A 107 3.16 -16.85 7.35
N ILE A 108 4.08 -17.67 6.89
CA ILE A 108 4.25 -18.02 5.47
C ILE A 108 3.67 -19.39 5.17
N ASP A 109 3.06 -19.55 4.00
CA ASP A 109 2.58 -20.82 3.42
C ASP A 109 1.72 -21.66 4.38
N ASN A 110 0.88 -20.99 5.18
CA ASN A 110 0.02 -21.61 6.19
C ASN A 110 0.77 -22.42 7.26
N ALA A 111 1.99 -22.02 7.65
CA ALA A 111 2.69 -22.60 8.79
C ALA A 111 1.85 -22.56 10.09
N LEU A 112 0.88 -21.64 10.17
CA LEU A 112 -0.24 -21.64 11.11
C LEU A 112 -1.56 -21.41 10.36
N SER A 113 -2.65 -21.99 10.86
CA SER A 113 -4.00 -21.63 10.44
C SER A 113 -4.36 -20.20 10.85
N SER A 114 -5.46 -19.65 10.32
CA SER A 114 -5.98 -18.35 10.74
C SER A 114 -6.29 -18.31 12.24
N SER A 115 -6.95 -19.35 12.78
CA SER A 115 -7.30 -19.42 14.20
C SER A 115 -6.06 -19.50 15.10
N GLN A 116 -5.02 -20.22 14.67
CA GLN A 116 -3.74 -20.30 15.38
C GLN A 116 -2.96 -18.99 15.33
N SER A 117 -3.04 -18.27 14.21
CA SER A 117 -2.44 -16.95 14.05
C SER A 117 -3.12 -15.90 14.94
N ASP A 118 -4.45 -15.94 15.02
CA ASP A 118 -5.23 -15.07 15.90
C ASP A 118 -4.93 -15.36 17.38
N GLU A 119 -4.78 -16.64 17.73
CA GLU A 119 -4.40 -17.04 19.09
C GLU A 119 -2.98 -16.57 19.43
N LEU A 120 -2.00 -16.79 18.53
CA LEU A 120 -0.64 -16.28 18.69
C LEU A 120 -0.65 -14.75 18.87
N GLN A 121 -1.43 -14.02 18.08
CA GLN A 121 -1.57 -12.58 18.23
C GLN A 121 -2.09 -12.21 19.62
N ARG A 122 -3.14 -12.89 20.10
CA ARG A 122 -3.78 -12.62 21.38
C ARG A 122 -2.82 -12.86 22.54
N ILE A 123 -2.17 -14.02 22.59
CA ILE A 123 -1.30 -14.39 23.71
C ILE A 123 -0.01 -13.56 23.70
N SER A 124 0.57 -13.29 22.53
CA SER A 124 1.77 -12.47 22.43
C SER A 124 1.46 -11.00 22.74
N ALA A 125 0.30 -10.48 22.33
CA ALA A 125 -0.14 -9.14 22.74
C ALA A 125 -0.27 -9.05 24.27
N ALA A 126 -0.87 -10.05 24.91
CA ALA A 126 -1.01 -10.11 26.36
C ALA A 126 0.36 -10.16 27.07
N ALA A 127 1.26 -11.03 26.61
CA ALA A 127 2.61 -11.18 27.17
C ALA A 127 3.47 -9.92 27.02
N LEU A 128 3.34 -9.19 25.91
CA LEU A 128 4.09 -7.97 25.64
C LEU A 128 3.43 -6.71 26.22
N HIS A 129 2.29 -6.83 26.90
CA HIS A 129 1.46 -5.71 27.37
C HIS A 129 1.09 -4.74 26.24
N LEU A 130 0.77 -5.29 25.06
CA LEU A 130 0.40 -4.57 23.85
C LEU A 130 -1.06 -4.85 23.48
N SER A 131 -1.65 -3.99 22.66
CA SER A 131 -2.98 -4.26 22.09
C SER A 131 -2.89 -5.36 21.04
N PRO A 132 -3.88 -6.26 20.89
CA PRO A 132 -3.96 -7.20 19.77
C PRO A 132 -4.54 -6.49 18.52
N SER A 133 -3.89 -5.40 18.11
CA SER A 133 -4.35 -4.54 17.02
C SER A 133 -3.19 -3.93 16.27
N ARG A 134 -3.44 -3.60 14.99
CA ARG A 134 -2.45 -2.90 14.15
C ARG A 134 -1.99 -1.57 14.75
N LYS A 135 -2.85 -0.88 15.51
CA LYS A 135 -2.52 0.44 16.07
C LYS A 135 -1.71 0.30 17.36
N GLY A 136 -0.38 0.32 17.23
CA GLY A 136 0.54 0.31 18.38
C GLY A 136 0.59 -1.02 19.14
N GLY A 137 0.12 -2.10 18.52
CA GLY A 137 -0.01 -3.42 19.11
C GLY A 137 0.78 -4.51 18.40
N VAL A 138 0.40 -5.78 18.63
CA VAL A 138 0.91 -6.97 17.93
C VAL A 138 -0.03 -7.33 16.80
N MET A 139 0.53 -7.62 15.62
CA MET A 139 -0.19 -8.10 14.45
C MET A 139 0.44 -9.41 13.97
N VAL A 140 -0.35 -10.46 13.81
CA VAL A 140 0.06 -11.74 13.21
C VAL A 140 -0.77 -11.98 11.96
N SER A 141 -0.16 -12.41 10.87
CA SER A 141 -0.90 -12.63 9.63
C SER A 141 -0.38 -13.82 8.84
N SER A 142 -1.27 -14.76 8.50
CA SER A 142 -1.01 -15.95 7.70
C SER A 142 -1.38 -15.83 6.22
N ARG A 143 -1.54 -14.60 5.72
CA ARG A 143 -1.98 -14.33 4.34
C ARG A 143 -0.89 -14.47 3.27
N PHE A 144 0.32 -14.87 3.64
CA PHE A 144 1.47 -14.85 2.73
C PHE A 144 1.69 -16.25 2.14
N ASP A 145 1.15 -16.49 0.95
CA ASP A 145 1.44 -17.68 0.12
C ASP A 145 2.49 -17.32 -0.93
N LEU A 146 3.68 -17.93 -0.85
CA LEU A 146 4.81 -17.64 -1.73
C LEU A 146 4.56 -18.05 -3.18
N ARG A 147 3.59 -18.94 -3.44
CA ARG A 147 3.24 -19.42 -4.79
C ARG A 147 2.25 -18.53 -5.51
N GLN A 148 1.66 -17.56 -4.80
CA GLN A 148 0.72 -16.58 -5.33
C GLN A 148 1.33 -15.17 -5.16
N ASP A 149 0.48 -14.16 -4.96
CA ASP A 149 0.91 -12.76 -4.76
C ASP A 149 1.54 -12.50 -3.36
N GLY A 150 1.65 -13.54 -2.51
CA GLY A 150 2.14 -13.41 -1.14
C GLY A 150 3.60 -12.98 -1.05
N LEU A 151 4.46 -13.43 -1.98
CA LEU A 151 5.87 -13.03 -2.00
C LEU A 151 6.03 -11.53 -2.31
N SER A 152 5.32 -11.00 -3.31
CA SER A 152 5.39 -9.57 -3.65
C SER A 152 4.83 -8.68 -2.54
N ALA A 153 3.75 -9.11 -1.89
CA ALA A 153 3.22 -8.42 -0.72
C ALA A 153 4.21 -8.45 0.45
N LEU A 154 4.84 -9.60 0.72
CA LEU A 154 5.86 -9.76 1.75
C LEU A 154 7.07 -8.84 1.49
N GLN A 155 7.61 -8.85 0.27
CA GLN A 155 8.72 -8.00 -0.16
C GLN A 155 8.42 -6.51 0.04
N THR A 156 7.23 -6.08 -0.38
CA THR A 156 6.80 -4.69 -0.25
C THR A 156 6.79 -4.27 1.23
N MET A 157 6.24 -5.10 2.10
CA MET A 157 6.15 -4.79 3.52
C MET A 157 7.48 -4.87 4.26
N LEU A 158 8.35 -5.82 3.91
CA LEU A 158 9.73 -5.86 4.40
C LEU A 158 10.51 -4.60 3.99
N SER A 159 10.33 -4.15 2.75
CA SER A 159 10.94 -2.91 2.23
C SER A 159 10.40 -1.68 2.95
N ASN A 160 9.11 -1.68 3.32
CA ASN A 160 8.48 -0.62 4.10
C ASN A 160 8.78 -0.70 5.61
N HIS A 161 9.62 -1.63 6.07
CA HIS A 161 9.93 -1.86 7.48
C HIS A 161 8.70 -2.22 8.34
N GLU A 162 7.64 -2.76 7.73
CA GLU A 162 6.42 -3.12 8.45
C GLU A 162 6.52 -4.50 9.12
N ILE A 163 7.28 -5.43 8.52
CA ILE A 163 7.44 -6.80 9.02
C ILE A 163 8.69 -6.88 9.88
N ASP A 164 8.54 -7.39 11.09
CA ASP A 164 9.62 -7.56 12.05
C ASP A 164 10.09 -9.02 12.12
N ILE A 165 9.14 -9.95 12.08
CA ILE A 165 9.36 -11.39 12.21
C ILE A 165 8.67 -12.13 11.07
N VAL A 166 9.34 -13.15 10.55
CA VAL A 166 8.76 -14.10 9.61
C VAL A 166 8.87 -15.50 10.20
N ILE A 167 7.77 -16.25 10.17
CA ILE A 167 7.73 -17.66 10.56
C ILE A 167 7.30 -18.47 9.34
N ALA A 168 8.10 -19.47 9.00
CA ALA A 168 7.88 -20.31 7.83
C ALA A 168 8.39 -21.72 8.10
N ASP A 169 7.96 -22.68 7.27
CA ASP A 169 8.64 -23.97 7.23
C ASP A 169 10.09 -23.81 6.75
N ARG A 170 10.93 -24.81 7.04
CA ARG A 170 12.36 -24.77 6.67
C ARG A 170 12.63 -24.53 5.18
N SER A 171 11.79 -25.03 4.28
CA SER A 171 12.00 -24.92 2.84
C SER A 171 11.72 -23.50 2.33
N SER A 172 10.55 -22.95 2.69
CA SER A 172 10.18 -21.57 2.39
C SER A 172 11.13 -20.60 3.09
N PHE A 173 11.54 -20.89 4.33
CA PHE A 173 12.55 -20.09 5.03
C PHE A 173 13.90 -20.06 4.30
N SER A 174 14.36 -21.20 3.81
CA SER A 174 15.62 -21.28 3.04
C SER A 174 15.57 -20.39 1.80
N GLN A 175 14.47 -20.42 1.05
CA GLN A 175 14.27 -19.55 -0.11
C GLN A 175 14.30 -18.06 0.27
N LEU A 176 13.55 -17.68 1.31
CA LEU A 176 13.47 -16.30 1.79
C LEU A 176 14.82 -15.78 2.34
N SER A 177 15.58 -16.64 3.02
CA SER A 177 16.92 -16.31 3.49
C SER A 177 17.89 -16.05 2.34
N GLY A 178 17.73 -16.80 1.25
CA GLY A 178 18.50 -16.61 0.02
C GLY A 178 18.24 -15.25 -0.63
N TYR A 179 17.03 -14.70 -0.52
CA TYR A 179 16.73 -13.35 -0.98
C TYR A 179 17.30 -12.24 -0.08
N GLY A 180 17.89 -12.59 1.07
CA GLY A 180 18.55 -11.62 1.95
C GLY A 180 17.61 -10.87 2.89
N TYR A 181 16.39 -11.37 3.11
CA TYR A 181 15.40 -10.69 3.95
C TYR A 181 15.71 -10.71 5.44
N PHE A 182 16.62 -11.59 5.90
CA PHE A 182 16.85 -11.82 7.32
C PHE A 182 18.20 -11.28 7.79
N ALA A 183 18.22 -10.75 9.02
CA ALA A 183 19.46 -10.45 9.72
C ALA A 183 19.95 -11.68 10.50
N PRO A 184 21.28 -11.85 10.68
CA PRO A 184 21.83 -12.88 11.56
C PRO A 184 21.30 -12.69 12.99
N LEU A 185 20.78 -13.75 13.60
CA LEU A 185 20.18 -13.71 14.93
C LEU A 185 21.16 -13.24 16.00
N SER A 186 22.43 -13.63 15.88
CA SER A 186 23.51 -13.18 16.76
C SER A 186 23.72 -11.66 16.77
N SER A 187 23.25 -10.94 15.75
CA SER A 187 23.36 -9.48 15.66
C SER A 187 22.12 -8.73 16.18
N LYS A 188 20.98 -9.41 16.30
CA LYS A 188 19.67 -8.79 16.63
C LYS A 188 19.12 -9.22 17.97
N LEU A 189 19.39 -10.45 18.40
CA LEU A 189 18.97 -10.96 19.70
C LEU A 189 20.05 -10.75 20.74
N ARG A 190 19.63 -10.30 21.93
CA ARG A 190 20.47 -10.28 23.12
C ARG A 190 20.30 -11.60 23.86
N THR A 191 21.41 -12.18 24.29
CA THR A 191 21.38 -13.35 25.17
C THR A 191 21.01 -12.90 26.58
N ASN A 192 19.79 -13.23 27.00
CA ASN A 192 19.26 -12.97 28.33
C ASN A 192 19.12 -14.29 29.11
N SER A 193 18.84 -14.20 30.41
CA SER A 193 18.64 -15.38 31.28
C SER A 193 17.45 -16.26 30.89
N GLN A 194 16.40 -15.68 30.29
CA GLN A 194 15.24 -16.42 29.77
C GLN A 194 15.51 -17.07 28.41
N SER A 195 16.45 -16.52 27.64
CA SER A 195 16.88 -17.03 26.34
C SER A 195 18.18 -17.85 26.47
N ALA A 196 18.35 -18.55 27.59
CA ALA A 196 19.60 -19.23 27.94
C ALA A 196 19.97 -20.25 26.85
N ASP A 197 21.01 -19.91 26.12
CA ASP A 197 21.62 -20.68 25.02
C ASP A 197 20.69 -21.04 23.84
N LEU A 198 19.93 -20.05 23.32
CA LEU A 198 19.23 -20.15 22.02
C LEU A 198 20.15 -20.56 20.86
N SER A 199 21.47 -20.49 21.04
CA SER A 199 22.44 -20.89 20.04
C SER A 199 22.29 -22.35 19.60
N LYS A 200 21.75 -23.22 20.47
CA LYS A 200 21.46 -24.63 20.15
C LYS A 200 20.31 -24.79 19.15
N ASP A 201 19.37 -23.86 19.16
CA ASP A 201 18.21 -23.86 18.27
C ASP A 201 18.44 -22.99 17.03
N TYR A 202 19.60 -22.35 16.91
CA TYR A 202 19.97 -21.61 15.70
C TYR A 202 20.18 -22.56 14.53
N VAL A 203 19.56 -22.20 13.41
CA VAL A 203 19.67 -22.90 12.15
C VAL A 203 20.40 -21.99 11.16
N ASN A 204 21.48 -22.51 10.61
CA ASN A 204 22.25 -21.82 9.60
C ASN A 204 21.57 -21.93 8.24
N PHE A 205 21.43 -20.79 7.58
CA PHE A 205 20.97 -20.71 6.20
C PHE A 205 21.94 -19.88 5.37
N HIS A 206 21.92 -20.08 4.07
CA HIS A 206 22.64 -19.20 3.15
C HIS A 206 21.89 -17.89 2.96
N GLY A 207 22.62 -16.78 3.11
CA GLY A 207 22.07 -15.46 2.81
C GLY A 207 22.07 -15.12 1.32
N PHE A 208 21.83 -13.84 1.03
CA PHE A 208 22.03 -13.26 -0.29
C PHE A 208 23.52 -13.05 -0.59
N ASP A 209 23.91 -13.29 -1.84
CA ASP A 209 25.25 -12.97 -2.35
C ASP A 209 25.14 -11.92 -3.46
N SER A 210 25.77 -10.76 -3.23
CA SER A 210 25.83 -9.67 -4.20
C SER A 210 27.08 -9.71 -5.10
N SER A 211 27.95 -10.71 -4.96
CA SER A 211 29.25 -10.75 -5.66
C SER A 211 29.17 -11.39 -7.05
N GLU A 212 28.12 -12.16 -7.35
CA GLU A 212 27.85 -12.70 -8.69
C GLU A 212 26.78 -11.86 -9.41
N HIS A 213 27.20 -11.03 -10.37
CA HIS A 213 26.31 -10.25 -11.24
C HIS A 213 26.34 -10.74 -12.70
N LYS A 214 26.71 -12.01 -12.93
CA LYS A 214 27.07 -12.48 -14.28
C LYS A 214 25.99 -13.24 -15.04
N ASP A 215 24.83 -13.55 -14.43
CA ASP A 215 23.75 -14.26 -15.12
C ASP A 215 22.42 -13.51 -15.05
N ALA A 216 21.79 -13.30 -16.21
CA ALA A 216 20.47 -12.66 -16.33
C ALA A 216 19.31 -13.56 -15.85
N PHE A 217 19.61 -14.85 -15.61
CA PHE A 217 18.69 -15.85 -15.04
C PHE A 217 19.04 -16.20 -13.58
N TYR A 218 19.93 -15.44 -12.96
CA TYR A 218 20.41 -15.65 -11.60
C TYR A 218 19.31 -15.34 -10.57
N ASP A 219 18.90 -16.32 -9.78
CA ASP A 219 17.89 -16.11 -8.72
C ASP A 219 18.48 -15.57 -7.40
N SER A 220 19.80 -15.35 -7.35
CA SER A 220 20.61 -14.87 -6.21
C SER A 220 20.37 -15.58 -4.87
N SER A 221 19.58 -16.65 -4.85
CA SER A 221 19.03 -17.19 -3.62
C SER A 221 19.93 -18.31 -3.09
N GLY A 222 20.40 -18.16 -1.86
CA GLY A 222 21.02 -19.26 -1.12
C GLY A 222 22.49 -19.55 -1.45
N LYS A 223 23.21 -18.61 -2.06
CA LYS A 223 24.66 -18.70 -2.30
C LYS A 223 25.50 -17.84 -1.36
N GLY A 224 24.88 -16.94 -0.59
CA GLY A 224 25.58 -16.09 0.36
C GLY A 224 26.14 -16.88 1.54
N VAL A 225 26.95 -16.18 2.36
CA VAL A 225 27.59 -16.77 3.54
C VAL A 225 26.54 -17.41 4.46
N GLN A 226 26.82 -18.64 4.90
CA GLN A 226 25.99 -19.29 5.91
C GLN A 226 26.13 -18.58 7.25
N ARG A 227 25.00 -18.16 7.82
CA ARG A 227 24.92 -17.56 9.17
C ARG A 227 23.66 -18.06 9.90
N PRO A 228 23.60 -17.92 11.23
CA PRO A 228 22.41 -18.28 12.00
C PRO A 228 21.30 -17.25 11.73
N TYR A 229 20.58 -17.43 10.63
CA TYR A 229 19.47 -16.56 10.21
C TYR A 229 18.12 -17.01 10.79
N GLY A 230 17.99 -18.29 11.14
CA GLY A 230 16.74 -18.88 11.62
C GLY A 230 16.87 -19.43 13.03
N LEU A 231 15.78 -19.36 13.79
CA LEU A 231 15.59 -19.97 15.11
C LEU A 231 14.55 -21.07 14.95
N ASN A 232 14.90 -22.30 15.32
CA ASN A 232 13.95 -23.40 15.35
C ASN A 232 13.01 -23.23 16.55
N ILE A 233 11.74 -22.94 16.28
CA ILE A 233 10.73 -22.70 17.34
C ILE A 233 9.83 -23.91 17.60
N SER A 234 9.90 -24.95 16.76
CA SER A 234 9.01 -26.13 16.86
C SER A 234 9.08 -26.84 18.21
N ASN A 235 10.19 -26.70 18.94
CA ASN A 235 10.36 -27.35 20.23
C ASN A 235 9.93 -26.51 21.44
N LEU A 236 9.68 -25.22 21.25
CA LEU A 236 9.35 -24.29 22.32
C LEU A 236 7.95 -24.56 22.90
N ALA A 237 7.81 -24.43 24.22
CA ALA A 237 6.58 -24.79 24.93
C ALA A 237 5.37 -23.99 24.43
N GLN A 238 5.49 -22.66 24.43
CA GLN A 238 4.44 -21.75 23.96
C GLN A 238 4.04 -22.02 22.51
N TRP A 239 5.01 -22.36 21.67
CA TRP A 239 4.76 -22.64 20.24
C TRP A 239 4.00 -23.96 20.04
N LYS A 240 4.37 -25.01 20.77
CA LYS A 240 3.69 -26.31 20.73
C LYS A 240 2.23 -26.25 21.17
N GLU A 241 1.92 -25.41 22.14
CA GLU A 241 0.53 -25.24 22.62
C GLU A 241 -0.37 -24.64 21.52
N ILE A 242 0.13 -23.66 20.77
CA ILE A 242 -0.62 -23.01 19.69
C ILE A 242 -0.70 -23.94 18.47
N ALA A 243 0.38 -24.67 18.21
CA ALA A 243 0.57 -25.36 16.95
C ALA A 243 0.98 -26.84 17.14
N PRO A 244 0.07 -27.66 17.70
CA PRO A 244 0.35 -29.04 18.10
C PRO A 244 0.56 -30.02 16.93
N GLN A 245 0.25 -29.63 15.69
CA GLN A 245 0.19 -30.51 14.49
C GLN A 245 1.22 -30.13 13.42
N GLN A 246 2.33 -29.52 13.81
CA GLN A 246 3.20 -28.78 12.90
C GLN A 246 4.07 -29.58 11.92
N HIS A 247 4.53 -28.85 10.90
CA HIS A 247 5.61 -29.26 10.01
C HIS A 247 6.88 -29.60 10.82
N LYS A 248 7.74 -30.47 10.27
CA LYS A 248 8.91 -31.01 11.00
C LYS A 248 9.81 -29.93 11.61
N GLN A 249 9.88 -28.72 11.03
CA GLN A 249 10.74 -27.62 11.46
C GLN A 249 10.16 -26.26 11.02
N ASP A 250 9.58 -25.53 11.97
CA ASP A 250 9.16 -24.13 11.81
C ASP A 250 10.29 -23.22 12.29
N ILE A 251 10.62 -22.28 11.42
CA ILE A 251 11.78 -21.42 11.57
C ILE A 251 11.30 -19.99 11.69
N LEU A 252 11.75 -19.34 12.76
CA LEU A 252 11.58 -17.91 12.99
C LEU A 252 12.79 -17.16 12.47
N GLY A 253 12.56 -16.13 11.67
CA GLY A 253 13.57 -15.20 11.18
C GLY A 253 13.23 -13.78 11.56
N ILE A 254 14.28 -12.99 11.81
CA ILE A 254 14.15 -11.56 12.10
C ILE A 254 14.43 -10.79 10.81
N ALA A 255 13.48 -9.94 10.41
CA ALA A 255 13.64 -9.10 9.24
C ALA A 255 14.88 -8.20 9.38
N GLN A 256 15.68 -8.11 8.32
CA GLN A 256 16.94 -7.36 8.33
C GLN A 256 16.74 -5.89 8.76
N ASN A 257 15.65 -5.31 8.27
CA ASN A 257 15.32 -3.90 8.38
C ASN A 257 14.27 -3.60 9.46
N THR A 258 14.05 -4.51 10.42
CA THR A 258 13.14 -4.26 11.57
C THR A 258 13.57 -3.00 12.33
N ARG A 259 12.57 -2.18 12.69
CA ARG A 259 12.73 -1.00 13.57
C ARG A 259 12.31 -1.28 15.02
N ASN A 260 11.67 -2.43 15.27
CA ASN A 260 11.06 -2.78 16.55
C ASN A 260 11.86 -3.83 17.33
N SER A 261 13.19 -3.71 17.37
CA SER A 261 14.08 -4.75 17.95
C SER A 261 13.77 -5.10 19.41
N ALA A 262 13.27 -4.14 20.21
CA ALA A 262 12.85 -4.41 21.58
C ALA A 262 11.63 -5.35 21.64
N SER A 263 10.61 -5.10 20.81
CA SER A 263 9.42 -5.94 20.73
C SER A 263 9.72 -7.32 20.14
N VAL A 264 10.65 -7.41 19.18
CA VAL A 264 11.16 -8.68 18.66
C VAL A 264 11.81 -9.50 19.77
N GLN A 265 12.69 -8.88 20.57
CA GLN A 265 13.31 -9.57 21.71
C GLN A 265 12.26 -10.06 22.70
N SER A 266 11.31 -9.21 23.10
CA SER A 266 10.24 -9.60 24.04
C SER A 266 9.37 -10.74 23.50
N PHE A 267 9.12 -10.78 22.19
CA PHE A 267 8.40 -11.88 21.55
C PHE A 267 9.19 -13.20 21.60
N VAL A 268 10.50 -13.14 21.31
CA VAL A 268 11.36 -14.33 21.42
C VAL A 268 11.46 -14.80 22.87
N ASP A 269 11.64 -13.88 23.82
CA ASP A 269 11.68 -14.18 25.26
C ASP A 269 10.36 -14.85 25.71
N PHE A 270 9.20 -14.35 25.22
CA PHE A 270 7.90 -14.98 25.45
C PHE A 270 7.85 -16.41 24.92
N LEU A 271 8.26 -16.65 23.67
CA LEU A 271 8.24 -18.00 23.10
C LEU A 271 9.15 -18.98 23.86
N CYS A 272 10.23 -18.49 24.46
CA CYS A 272 11.18 -19.29 25.24
C CYS A 272 10.77 -19.47 26.70
N SER A 273 9.73 -18.77 27.16
CA SER A 273 9.22 -18.93 28.52
C SER A 273 8.69 -20.35 28.72
N PRO A 274 9.05 -21.00 29.84
CA PRO A 274 8.49 -22.30 30.21
C PRO A 274 6.99 -22.21 30.50
#